data_AF-A0A7W1SHD6-F1
#
_entry.id   AF-A0A7W1SHD6-F1
#
_cell.length_a   1.000
_cell.length_b   1.000
_cell.length_c   1.000
_cell.angle_alpha   90.00
_cell.angle_beta   90.00
_cell.angle_gamma   90.00
#
_symmetry.space_group_name_H-M   'P 1'
#
loop_
_entity.id
_entity.type
_entity.pdbx_description
1 polymer ?
#
loop_
_entity_poly.entity_id
_entity_poly.type
_entity_poly.pdbx_seq_one_letter_code
_entity_poly.pdbx_strand_id
1 'polypeptide(L)'
;VVKIPHTACACGRTGDLYQGGIQGRWDDMKLVRGTNVYPRAVESIVRECAAVDEFQILLTREGVIDEICVLVELKPGRDDHWTDLAERLHVDLADAHEGLRFKVERAEPNSLPRFELKAKRLADKRPGAEY
;
A
#
# COMPACT_ATOMS: atom_id res chain seq x y z
N VAL A 1 -5.23 18.44 -9.78
CA VAL A 1 -5.60 18.58 -11.20
C VAL A 1 -5.35 20.01 -11.66
N VAL A 2 -5.07 20.22 -12.95
CA VAL A 2 -4.99 21.57 -13.56
C VAL A 2 -6.16 21.71 -14.53
N LYS A 3 -7.03 22.68 -14.29
CA LYS A 3 -8.26 22.88 -15.05
C LYS A 3 -8.00 23.80 -16.25
N ILE A 4 -8.42 23.39 -17.45
CA ILE A 4 -8.40 24.19 -18.68
C ILE A 4 -9.84 24.43 -19.15
N PRO A 5 -10.22 25.65 -19.54
CA PRO A 5 -11.54 25.93 -20.09
C PRO A 5 -11.85 25.09 -21.34
N HIS A 6 -13.10 24.65 -21.48
CA HIS A 6 -13.57 23.87 -22.64
C HIS A 6 -13.29 24.53 -24.01
N THR A 7 -13.22 25.87 -24.05
CA THR A 7 -12.93 26.67 -25.25
C THR A 7 -11.56 26.38 -25.86
N ALA A 8 -10.66 25.73 -25.13
CA ALA A 8 -9.36 25.29 -25.65
C ALA A 8 -9.46 24.02 -26.52
N CYS A 9 -10.60 23.34 -26.57
CA CYS A 9 -10.79 22.11 -27.34
C CYS A 9 -11.73 22.31 -28.53
N ALA A 10 -11.32 21.83 -29.71
CA ALA A 10 -12.09 21.93 -30.95
C ALA A 10 -13.24 20.89 -31.07
N CYS A 11 -13.39 19.97 -30.12
CA CYS A 11 -14.33 18.84 -30.26
C CYS A 11 -15.82 19.19 -30.07
N GLY A 12 -16.14 20.45 -29.74
CA GLY A 12 -17.52 20.94 -29.57
C GLY A 12 -18.19 20.55 -28.25
N ARG A 13 -17.51 19.85 -27.34
CA ARG A 13 -18.01 19.54 -25.99
C ARG A 13 -17.87 20.76 -25.07
N THR A 14 -18.79 20.90 -24.12
CA THR A 14 -18.86 22.03 -23.18
C THR A 14 -18.18 21.76 -21.83
N GLY A 15 -17.62 20.56 -21.63
CA GLY A 15 -16.92 20.19 -20.41
C GLY A 15 -15.50 20.76 -20.39
N ASP A 16 -15.12 21.36 -19.25
CA ASP A 16 -13.75 21.80 -19.02
C ASP A 16 -12.78 20.60 -19.02
N LEU A 17 -11.55 20.83 -19.46
CA LEU A 17 -10.52 19.81 -19.59
C LEU A 17 -9.64 19.78 -18.34
N TYR A 18 -9.06 18.62 -18.04
CA TYR A 18 -8.05 18.50 -17.01
C TYR A 18 -6.70 18.18 -17.67
N GLN A 19 -5.79 19.15 -17.66
CA GLN A 19 -4.46 18.98 -18.21
C GLN A 19 -3.71 17.89 -17.44
N GLY A 20 -3.20 16.89 -18.17
CA GLY A 20 -2.56 15.72 -17.55
C GLY A 20 -3.53 14.83 -16.75
N GLY A 21 -4.86 15.03 -16.87
CA GLY A 21 -5.84 14.22 -16.15
C GLY A 21 -5.71 14.30 -14.62
N ILE A 22 -5.91 13.15 -13.96
CA ILE A 22 -5.79 13.03 -12.50
C ILE A 22 -4.32 12.78 -12.16
N GLN A 23 -3.63 13.87 -11.77
CA GLN A 23 -2.20 13.87 -11.45
C GLN A 23 -1.83 13.13 -10.14
N GLY A 24 -2.82 12.77 -9.33
CA GLY A 24 -2.59 12.07 -8.07
C GLY A 24 -3.71 12.30 -7.07
N ARG A 25 -3.52 11.74 -5.87
CA ARG A 25 -4.42 11.90 -4.73
C ARG A 25 -3.70 12.64 -3.61
N TRP A 26 -4.48 13.36 -2.81
CA TRP A 26 -3.97 14.01 -1.60
C TRP A 26 -3.77 13.03 -0.44
N ASP A 27 -4.56 11.96 -0.42
CA ASP A 27 -4.41 10.87 0.54
C ASP A 27 -3.24 9.93 0.18
N ASP A 28 -2.97 8.99 1.07
CA ASP A 28 -1.91 7.98 0.96
C ASP A 28 -2.37 6.69 0.25
N MET A 29 -3.51 6.71 -0.44
CA MET A 29 -4.06 5.55 -1.15
C MET A 29 -3.13 5.11 -2.28
N LYS A 30 -2.92 3.80 -2.41
CA LYS A 30 -2.18 3.18 -3.51
C LYS A 30 -3.05 2.23 -4.33
N LEU A 31 -3.05 2.43 -5.64
CA LEU A 31 -3.64 1.47 -6.55
C LEU A 31 -2.66 0.30 -6.75
N VAL A 32 -3.10 -0.92 -6.46
CA VAL A 32 -2.33 -2.15 -6.64
C VAL A 32 -3.22 -3.15 -7.37
N ARG A 33 -2.86 -3.53 -8.60
CA ARG A 33 -3.64 -4.45 -9.46
C ARG A 33 -5.12 -4.08 -9.63
N GLY A 34 -5.45 -2.79 -9.64
CA GLY A 34 -6.83 -2.30 -9.76
C GLY A 34 -7.57 -2.17 -8.42
N THR A 35 -7.00 -2.65 -7.32
CA THR A 35 -7.57 -2.52 -5.97
C THR A 35 -7.01 -1.29 -5.26
N ASN A 36 -7.88 -0.55 -4.56
CA ASN A 36 -7.47 0.58 -3.74
C ASN A 36 -6.95 0.08 -2.39
N VAL A 37 -5.68 0.32 -2.10
CA VAL A 37 -5.05 -0.05 -0.83
C VAL A 37 -4.81 1.20 0.01
N TYR A 38 -5.35 1.22 1.22
CA TYR A 38 -5.12 2.28 2.18
C TYR A 38 -4.12 1.79 3.25
N PRO A 39 -2.94 2.40 3.38
CA PRO A 39 -1.94 1.99 4.37
C PRO A 39 -2.48 1.91 5.80
N ARG A 40 -3.42 2.79 6.16
CA ARG A 40 -4.10 2.79 7.46
C ARG A 40 -4.98 1.56 7.69
N ALA A 41 -5.61 1.01 6.65
CA ALA A 41 -6.43 -0.20 6.79
C ALA A 41 -5.54 -1.42 7.06
N VAL A 42 -4.45 -1.56 6.30
CA VAL A 42 -3.41 -2.57 6.54
C VAL A 42 -2.84 -2.42 7.96
N GLU A 43 -2.54 -1.19 8.39
CA GLU A 43 -2.05 -0.92 9.73
C GLU A 43 -3.00 -1.40 10.83
N SER A 44 -4.30 -1.11 10.73
CA SER A 44 -5.28 -1.56 11.72
C SER A 44 -5.26 -3.08 11.88
N ILE A 45 -5.30 -3.82 10.77
CA ILE A 45 -5.32 -5.29 10.76
C ILE A 45 -4.02 -5.86 11.36
N VAL A 46 -2.86 -5.36 10.93
CA VAL A 46 -1.58 -5.84 11.44
C VAL A 46 -1.41 -5.54 12.93
N ARG A 47 -1.91 -4.39 13.41
CA ARG A 47 -1.81 -4.00 14.83
C ARG A 47 -2.75 -4.75 15.76
N GLU A 48 -3.78 -5.42 15.26
CA GLU A 48 -4.60 -6.35 16.06
C GLU A 48 -3.80 -7.59 16.50
N CYS A 49 -2.72 -7.90 15.79
CA CYS A 49 -1.85 -9.02 16.11
C CYS A 49 -0.83 -8.65 17.21
N ALA A 50 -1.13 -9.02 18.46
CA ALA A 50 -0.29 -8.68 19.62
C ALA A 50 1.18 -9.18 19.55
N ALA A 51 1.47 -10.20 18.75
CA ALA A 51 2.83 -10.73 18.55
C ALA A 51 3.70 -9.87 17.62
N VAL A 52 3.12 -8.93 16.86
CA VAL A 52 3.85 -8.01 15.99
C VAL A 52 4.52 -6.92 16.82
N ASP A 53 5.79 -6.66 16.56
CA ASP A 53 6.55 -5.53 17.11
C ASP A 53 6.47 -4.32 16.17
N GLU A 54 6.86 -4.51 14.90
CA GLU A 54 6.83 -3.49 13.86
C GLU A 54 6.50 -4.10 12.49
N PHE A 55 6.04 -3.28 11.55
CA PHE A 55 5.78 -3.72 10.18
C PHE A 55 6.08 -2.65 9.13
N GLN A 56 6.27 -3.09 7.89
CA GLN A 56 6.41 -2.23 6.72
C GLN A 56 5.64 -2.80 5.53
N ILE A 57 4.91 -1.94 4.84
CA ILE A 57 4.27 -2.25 3.56
C ILE A 57 5.26 -1.92 2.46
N LEU A 58 5.59 -2.90 1.63
CA LEU A 58 6.50 -2.78 0.51
C LEU A 58 5.73 -2.97 -0.80
N LEU A 59 5.75 -1.97 -1.67
CA LEU A 59 5.26 -2.09 -3.04
C LEU A 59 6.43 -2.24 -3.99
N THR A 60 6.40 -3.28 -4.81
CA THR A 60 7.38 -3.53 -5.87
C THR A 60 6.67 -3.77 -7.20
N ARG A 61 7.43 -3.79 -8.29
CA ARG A 61 6.94 -4.20 -9.60
C ARG A 61 7.86 -5.29 -10.14
N GLU A 62 7.30 -6.47 -10.38
CA GLU A 62 7.98 -7.60 -11.02
C GLU A 62 7.50 -7.66 -12.47
N GLY A 63 8.32 -7.16 -13.40
CA GLY A 63 7.93 -7.00 -14.81
C GLY A 63 6.81 -5.96 -14.98
N VAL A 64 5.60 -6.43 -15.33
CA VAL A 64 4.39 -5.58 -15.48
C VAL A 64 3.42 -5.72 -14.31
N ILE A 65 3.74 -6.57 -13.33
CA ILE A 65 2.85 -6.92 -12.23
C ILE A 65 3.29 -6.17 -10.99
N ASP A 66 2.40 -5.34 -10.45
CA ASP A 66 2.58 -4.71 -9.14
C ASP A 66 2.44 -5.78 -8.05
N GLU A 67 3.36 -5.81 -7.09
CA GLU A 67 3.38 -6.72 -5.94
C GLU A 67 3.27 -5.91 -4.66
N ILE A 68 2.60 -6.48 -3.67
CA ILE A 68 2.47 -5.90 -2.32
C ILE A 68 2.90 -6.93 -1.29
N CYS A 69 3.85 -6.54 -0.45
CA CYS A 69 4.37 -7.35 0.64
C CYS A 69 4.22 -6.61 1.97
N VAL A 70 3.80 -7.31 3.01
CA VAL A 70 3.84 -6.84 4.39
C VAL A 70 4.99 -7.54 5.09
N LEU A 71 6.04 -6.78 5.38
CA LEU A 71 7.16 -7.22 6.20
C LEU A 71 6.81 -7.05 7.67
N VAL A 72 6.97 -8.10 8.46
CA VAL A 72 6.55 -8.13 9.87
C VAL A 72 7.71 -8.53 10.76
N GLU A 73 8.00 -7.71 11.76
CA GLU A 73 8.85 -8.05 12.89
C GLU A 73 8.00 -8.60 14.03
N LEU A 74 8.46 -9.68 14.64
CA LEU A 74 7.83 -10.25 15.83
C LEU A 74 8.50 -9.72 17.09
N LYS A 75 7.71 -9.64 18.16
CA LYS A 75 8.24 -9.36 19.49
C LYS A 75 9.20 -10.46 19.93
N PRO A 76 10.23 -10.13 20.74
CA PRO A 76 11.16 -11.12 21.28
C PRO A 76 10.42 -12.29 21.95
N GLY A 77 10.80 -13.52 21.61
CA GLY A 77 10.22 -14.74 22.20
C GLY A 77 8.83 -15.12 21.66
N ARG A 78 8.44 -14.61 20.48
CA ARG A 78 7.18 -14.95 19.79
C ARG A 78 7.40 -15.61 18.43
N ASP A 79 8.61 -16.09 18.17
CA ASP A 79 9.03 -16.74 16.92
C ASP A 79 8.13 -17.91 16.50
N ASP A 80 7.62 -18.65 17.48
CA ASP A 80 6.72 -19.79 17.35
C ASP A 80 5.34 -19.40 16.78
N HIS A 81 4.91 -18.15 16.96
CA HIS A 81 3.64 -17.65 16.44
C HIS A 81 3.68 -17.29 14.95
N TRP A 82 4.83 -17.35 14.28
CA TRP A 82 4.98 -16.84 12.90
C TRP A 82 4.00 -17.50 11.92
N THR A 83 3.92 -18.82 11.91
CA THR A 83 3.13 -19.56 10.92
C THR A 83 1.64 -19.19 11.00
N ASP A 84 1.06 -19.27 12.20
CA ASP A 84 -0.34 -18.93 12.44
C ASP A 84 -0.63 -17.46 12.17
N LEU A 85 0.31 -16.57 12.52
CA LEU A 85 0.18 -15.14 12.28
C LEU A 85 0.20 -14.81 10.79
N ALA A 86 1.12 -15.40 10.03
CA ALA A 86 1.25 -15.16 8.59
C ALA A 86 0.00 -15.65 7.84
N GLU A 87 -0.53 -16.82 8.20
CA GLU A 87 -1.76 -17.35 7.61
C GLU A 87 -2.96 -16.45 7.94
N ARG A 88 -3.11 -16.03 9.20
CA ARG A 88 -4.17 -15.11 9.60
C ARG A 88 -4.08 -13.78 8.85
N LEU A 89 -2.89 -13.17 8.79
CA LEU A 89 -2.71 -11.91 8.07
C LEU A 89 -3.00 -12.06 6.57
N HIS A 90 -2.67 -13.19 5.95
CA HIS A 90 -3.04 -13.44 4.56
C HIS A 90 -4.55 -13.39 4.34
N VAL A 91 -5.33 -14.02 5.21
CA VAL A 91 -6.80 -14.06 5.12
C VAL A 91 -7.38 -12.68 5.41
N ASP A 92 -7.05 -12.08 6.56
CA ASP A 92 -7.66 -10.82 7.00
C ASP A 92 -7.36 -9.67 6.03
N LEU A 93 -6.14 -9.59 5.50
CA LEU A 93 -5.76 -8.57 4.53
C LEU A 93 -6.47 -8.76 3.19
N ALA A 94 -6.63 -10.00 2.72
CA ALA A 94 -7.33 -10.28 1.48
C ALA A 94 -8.82 -9.93 1.60
N ASP A 95 -9.48 -10.32 2.70
CA ASP A 95 -10.89 -10.05 2.97
C ASP A 95 -11.17 -8.54 3.04
N ALA A 96 -10.28 -7.78 3.68
CA ALA A 96 -10.40 -6.32 3.80
C ALA A 96 -10.13 -5.55 2.48
N HIS A 97 -9.49 -6.18 1.49
CA HIS A 97 -9.05 -5.53 0.25
C HIS A 97 -9.52 -6.29 -0.99
N GLU A 98 -10.79 -6.69 -1.02
CA GLU A 98 -11.45 -7.21 -2.22
C GLU A 98 -10.73 -8.42 -2.85
N GLY A 99 -10.12 -9.28 -2.02
CA GLY A 99 -9.39 -10.46 -2.45
C GLY A 99 -7.97 -10.20 -2.97
N LEU A 100 -7.43 -8.99 -2.77
CA LEU A 100 -6.04 -8.70 -3.12
C LEU A 100 -5.09 -9.58 -2.30
N ARG A 101 -4.26 -10.38 -2.99
CA ARG A 101 -3.26 -11.22 -2.32
C ARG A 101 -2.06 -10.38 -1.88
N PHE A 102 -1.88 -10.26 -0.56
CA PHE A 102 -0.67 -9.71 0.04
C PHE A 102 0.37 -10.82 0.19
N LYS A 103 1.63 -10.58 -0.14
CA LYS A 103 2.75 -11.38 0.39
C LYS A 103 2.96 -10.97 1.86
N VAL A 104 3.25 -11.93 2.74
CA VAL A 104 3.51 -11.67 4.16
C VAL A 104 4.82 -12.36 4.49
N GLU A 105 5.82 -11.57 4.85
CA GLU A 105 7.19 -12.03 5.03
C GLU A 105 7.72 -11.61 6.38
N ARG A 106 8.55 -12.48 6.96
CA ARG A 106 9.14 -12.25 8.26
C ARG A 106 10.39 -11.39 8.09
N ALA A 107 10.42 -10.25 8.76
CA ALA A 107 11.60 -9.41 8.85
C ALA A 107 12.50 -9.86 10.01
N GLU A 108 13.79 -9.57 9.90
CA GLU A 108 14.73 -9.76 11.00
C GLU A 108 14.41 -8.78 12.14
N PRO A 109 14.61 -9.15 13.42
CA PRO A 109 14.35 -8.25 14.54
C PRO A 109 15.14 -6.94 14.43
N ASN A 110 14.47 -5.78 14.56
CA ASN A 110 15.06 -4.44 14.46
C ASN A 110 15.68 -4.08 13.08
N SER A 111 15.27 -4.76 12.01
CA SER A 111 15.70 -4.44 10.64
C SER A 111 14.84 -3.38 9.96
N LEU A 112 13.58 -3.23 10.40
CA LEU A 112 12.62 -2.28 9.89
C LEU A 112 12.83 -0.89 10.50
N PRO A 113 12.63 0.18 9.72
CA PRO A 113 12.90 1.52 10.17
C PRO A 113 11.83 2.01 11.16
N ARG A 114 12.29 2.44 12.34
CA ARG A 114 11.45 3.06 13.39
C ARG A 114 11.48 4.58 13.20
N PHE A 115 10.32 5.21 13.13
CA PHE A 115 10.21 6.68 13.01
C PHE A 115 9.32 7.24 14.10
N GLU A 116 9.80 8.26 14.83
CA GLU A 116 9.11 8.86 15.98
C GLU A 116 7.86 9.69 15.60
N LEU A 117 7.74 10.15 14.35
CA LEU A 117 6.65 11.03 13.91
C LEU A 117 6.01 10.53 12.60
N LYS A 118 4.71 10.18 12.68
CA LYS A 118 3.82 9.73 11.57
C LYS A 118 4.56 8.93 10.51
N ALA A 119 5.03 7.76 10.92
CA ALA A 119 5.83 6.85 10.10
C ALA A 119 5.19 6.63 8.71
N LYS A 120 5.95 6.93 7.65
CA LYS A 120 5.68 6.38 6.32
C LYS A 120 6.02 4.89 6.35
N ARG A 121 5.11 4.07 6.88
CA ARG A 121 5.22 2.59 6.90
C ARG A 121 5.12 1.96 5.51
N LEU A 122 4.90 2.79 4.49
CA LEU A 122 4.80 2.41 3.10
C LEU A 122 6.08 2.78 2.36
N ALA A 123 6.79 1.76 1.88
CA ALA A 123 7.89 1.90 0.94
C ALA A 123 7.38 1.55 -0.47
N ASP A 124 7.20 2.56 -1.32
CA ASP A 124 6.82 2.36 -2.73
C ASP A 124 8.08 2.37 -3.60
N LYS A 125 8.55 1.17 -3.98
CA LYS A 125 9.73 0.97 -4.84
C LYS A 125 9.36 0.68 -6.30
N ARG A 126 8.09 0.86 -6.68
CA ARG A 126 7.70 0.75 -8.09
C ARG A 126 8.42 1.85 -8.89
N PRO A 127 8.83 1.58 -10.14
CA PRO A 127 9.37 2.63 -11.00
C PRO A 127 8.35 3.78 -11.05
N GLY A 128 8.85 5.02 -10.93
CA GLY A 128 8.01 6.21 -10.88
C GLY A 128 6.96 6.15 -11.97
N ALA A 129 5.70 6.13 -11.57
CA ALA A 129 4.60 6.13 -12.51
C ALA A 129 4.61 7.50 -13.20
N GLU A 130 5.16 7.57 -14.41
CA GLU A 130 4.86 8.63 -15.34
C GLU A 130 3.37 8.48 -15.68
N TYR A 131 2.52 9.24 -14.98
CA TYR A 131 1.14 9.50 -15.37
C TYR A 131 1.08 10.81 -16.17
#